data_AF-A0A968VL30-F1
#
_entry.id   AF-A0A968VL30-F1
#
_cell.length_a   1.000
_cell.length_b   1.000
_cell.length_c   1.000
_cell.angle_alpha   90.00
_cell.angle_beta   90.00
_cell.angle_gamma   90.00
#
_symmetry.space_group_name_H-M   'P 1'
#
loop_
_entity.id
_entity.type
_entity.pdbx_description
1 polymer ?
#
loop_
_entity_poly.entity_id
_entity_poly.type
_entity_poly.pdbx_seq_one_letter_code
_entity_poly.pdbx_strand_id
1 'polypeptide(L)'
;MRTEWIAKRQGQPNVSQMHYARQGVITEEMQFVAKRENLPESLIRDEVARGRMIIPANINHPNLEPMAIGIASKCKVNANIGASPNSSNLQEEVDKLNLAVKYGADTVMDLSTGGGNLDEIRTAIIKASPVPIGTVPVYQALESVHGTIENLTADDFLHIIEKHAQQGVDYQTIHAGILIEHLPLVRSRITGIVSRGGGILARWMLHHHKQNPLYTHFADIIEIFKRYDVSFSLGDSLRPG
;
A
#
# COMPACT_ATOMS: atom_id res chain seq x y z
N MET A 1 -11.05 12.55 12.00
CA MET A 1 -11.07 11.99 13.37
C MET A 1 -9.67 11.89 13.98
N ARG A 2 -8.61 11.71 13.18
CA ARG A 2 -7.24 11.47 13.66
C ARG A 2 -6.36 12.71 13.79
N THR A 3 -6.82 13.89 13.35
CA THR A 3 -6.00 15.12 13.24
C THR A 3 -5.24 15.46 14.52
N GLU A 4 -5.90 15.39 15.68
CA GLU A 4 -5.28 15.67 16.98
C GLU A 4 -4.26 14.59 17.40
N TRP A 5 -4.48 13.34 17.01
CA TRP A 5 -3.58 12.22 17.31
C TRP A 5 -2.29 12.34 16.49
N ILE A 6 -2.46 12.67 15.20
CA ILE A 6 -1.36 12.87 14.26
C ILE A 6 -0.49 14.06 14.66
N ALA A 7 -1.08 15.17 15.13
CA ALA A 7 -0.34 16.36 15.53
C ALA A 7 0.74 16.08 16.60
N LYS A 8 0.51 15.10 17.49
CA LYS A 8 1.49 14.69 18.53
C LYS A 8 2.73 14.00 17.96
N ARG A 9 2.64 13.48 16.74
CA ARG A 9 3.66 12.64 16.10
C ARG A 9 4.38 13.37 14.96
N GLN A 10 3.88 14.52 14.54
CA GLN A 10 4.41 15.28 13.43
C GLN A 10 5.87 15.70 13.68
N GLY A 11 6.70 15.61 12.62
CA GLY A 11 8.12 15.98 12.68
C GLY A 11 9.06 14.91 13.24
N GLN A 12 8.54 13.75 13.66
CA GLN A 12 9.38 12.61 14.05
C GLN A 12 9.90 11.85 12.82
N PRO A 13 11.11 11.28 12.86
CA PRO A 13 11.69 10.55 11.73
C PRO A 13 11.02 9.19 11.47
N ASN A 14 10.35 8.62 12.48
CA ASN A 14 9.59 7.39 12.36
C ASN A 14 8.30 7.53 13.16
N VAL A 15 7.18 7.51 12.46
CA VAL A 15 5.83 7.67 13.03
C VAL A 15 5.02 6.38 12.97
N SER A 16 5.67 5.24 12.73
CA SER A 16 4.96 3.98 12.51
C SER A 16 4.34 3.39 13.79
N GLN A 17 3.19 2.72 13.66
CA GLN A 17 2.59 2.02 14.81
C GLN A 17 3.55 0.98 15.42
N MET A 18 4.33 0.28 14.59
CA MET A 18 5.33 -0.68 15.06
C MET A 18 6.45 -0.01 15.88
N HIS A 19 6.86 1.20 15.51
CA HIS A 19 7.85 1.96 16.27
C HIS A 19 7.35 2.28 17.69
N TYR A 20 6.15 2.82 17.81
CA TYR A 20 5.55 3.13 19.12
C TYR A 20 5.28 1.88 19.95
N ALA A 21 4.76 0.81 19.32
CA ALA A 21 4.49 -0.45 20.00
C ALA A 21 5.75 -1.04 20.64
N ARG A 22 6.88 -1.03 19.93
CA ARG A 22 8.17 -1.54 20.43
C ARG A 22 8.76 -0.70 21.57
N GLN A 23 8.33 0.55 21.72
CA GLN A 23 8.66 1.40 22.86
C GLN A 23 7.70 1.21 24.05
N GLY A 24 6.74 0.29 23.94
CA GLY A 24 5.73 0.06 24.96
C GLY A 24 4.57 1.06 24.94
N VAL A 25 4.56 1.98 23.98
CA VAL A 25 3.53 3.02 23.83
C VAL A 25 2.27 2.43 23.19
N ILE A 26 1.12 2.70 23.80
CA ILE A 26 -0.20 2.42 23.24
C ILE A 26 -0.70 3.72 22.60
N THR A 27 -0.83 3.73 21.27
CA THR A 27 -1.32 4.88 20.50
C THR A 27 -2.84 4.94 20.49
N GLU A 28 -3.40 6.09 20.12
CA GLU A 28 -4.85 6.25 19.95
C GLU A 28 -5.42 5.27 18.91
N GLU A 29 -4.68 4.99 17.83
CA GLU A 29 -5.03 3.96 16.85
C GLU A 29 -5.15 2.56 17.49
N MET A 30 -4.20 2.17 18.34
CA MET A 30 -4.26 0.88 19.04
C MET A 30 -5.45 0.80 19.99
N GLN A 31 -5.76 1.89 20.71
CA GLN A 31 -6.95 1.95 21.59
C GLN A 31 -8.25 1.86 20.80
N PHE A 32 -8.32 2.54 19.65
CA PHE A 32 -9.48 2.48 18.77
C PHE A 32 -9.72 1.05 18.26
N VAL A 33 -8.66 0.40 17.76
CA VAL A 33 -8.72 -0.97 17.26
C VAL A 33 -9.07 -1.96 18.37
N ALA A 34 -8.47 -1.82 19.56
CA ALA A 34 -8.77 -2.67 20.72
C ALA A 34 -10.26 -2.68 21.05
N LYS A 35 -10.90 -1.49 21.07
CA LYS A 35 -12.35 -1.34 21.25
C LYS A 35 -13.14 -1.97 20.10
N ARG A 36 -12.74 -1.71 18.85
CA ARG A 36 -13.41 -2.23 17.64
C ARG A 36 -13.40 -3.76 17.56
N GLU A 37 -12.29 -4.38 17.96
CA GLU A 37 -12.11 -5.84 17.94
C GLU A 37 -12.58 -6.53 19.24
N ASN A 38 -12.92 -5.76 20.29
CA ASN A 38 -13.16 -6.25 21.65
C ASN A 38 -11.98 -7.07 22.19
N LEU A 39 -10.77 -6.50 22.10
CA LEU A 39 -9.51 -7.10 22.55
C LEU A 39 -8.79 -6.16 23.53
N PRO A 40 -7.91 -6.67 24.43
CA PRO A 40 -7.10 -5.82 25.30
C PRO A 40 -6.13 -4.94 24.50
N GLU A 41 -5.96 -3.68 24.91
CA GLU A 41 -5.00 -2.75 24.28
C GLU A 41 -3.56 -3.27 24.30
N SER A 42 -3.17 -3.93 25.41
CA SER A 42 -1.86 -4.57 25.54
C SER A 42 -1.64 -5.67 24.50
N LEU A 43 -2.67 -6.46 24.17
CA LEU A 43 -2.58 -7.48 23.14
C LEU A 43 -2.35 -6.84 21.77
N ILE A 44 -3.11 -5.80 21.42
CA ILE A 44 -2.92 -5.07 20.15
C ILE A 44 -1.48 -4.55 20.05
N ARG A 45 -0.99 -3.84 21.07
CA ARG A 45 0.38 -3.35 21.12
C ARG A 45 1.40 -4.47 20.93
N ASP A 46 1.25 -5.57 21.66
CA ASP A 46 2.23 -6.67 21.63
C ASP A 46 2.26 -7.40 20.27
N GLU A 47 1.09 -7.58 19.64
CA GLU A 47 0.98 -8.14 18.29
C GLU A 47 1.62 -7.21 17.23
N VAL A 48 1.42 -5.90 17.36
CA VAL A 48 2.03 -4.90 16.48
C VAL A 48 3.55 -4.84 16.69
N ALA A 49 4.02 -4.83 17.93
CA ALA A 49 5.45 -4.76 18.26
C ALA A 49 6.23 -5.97 17.70
N ARG A 50 5.63 -7.16 17.79
CA ARG A 50 6.23 -8.41 17.29
C ARG A 50 5.99 -8.68 15.79
N GLY A 51 5.25 -7.80 15.11
CA GLY A 51 5.02 -7.88 13.66
C GLY A 51 4.03 -8.98 13.23
N ARG A 52 3.14 -9.41 14.12
CA ARG A 52 2.04 -10.36 13.80
C ARG A 52 0.70 -9.67 13.55
N MET A 53 0.66 -8.35 13.72
CA MET A 53 -0.45 -7.47 13.41
C MET A 53 0.09 -6.16 12.84
N ILE A 54 -0.65 -5.57 11.92
CA ILE A 54 -0.42 -4.21 11.44
C ILE A 54 -1.68 -3.37 11.63
N ILE A 55 -1.49 -2.05 11.72
CA ILE A 55 -2.55 -1.05 11.67
C ILE A 55 -2.13 -0.08 10.56
N PRO A 56 -2.62 -0.27 9.32
CA PRO A 56 -2.26 0.60 8.19
C PRO A 56 -2.93 1.95 8.37
N ALA A 57 -2.17 2.95 8.79
CA ALA A 57 -2.73 4.22 9.25
C ALA A 57 -1.80 5.40 8.95
N ASN A 58 -1.64 5.70 7.66
CA ASN A 58 -0.78 6.79 7.23
C ASN A 58 -1.20 8.12 7.88
N ILE A 59 -0.23 8.91 8.33
CA ILE A 59 -0.48 10.19 8.99
C ILE A 59 -1.22 11.21 8.09
N ASN A 60 -1.13 11.07 6.78
CA ASN A 60 -1.80 11.94 5.81
C ASN A 60 -3.23 11.46 5.49
N HIS A 61 -3.74 10.43 6.17
CA HIS A 61 -5.12 9.94 6.03
C HIS A 61 -5.95 10.22 7.31
N PRO A 62 -6.39 11.48 7.54
CA PRO A 62 -6.98 11.91 8.82
C PRO A 62 -8.44 11.44 9.04
N ASN A 63 -9.11 11.03 7.97
CA ASN A 63 -10.50 10.54 7.97
C ASN A 63 -10.60 9.04 8.26
N LEU A 64 -9.48 8.32 8.23
CA LEU A 64 -9.41 6.90 8.55
C LEU A 64 -10.00 6.59 9.94
N GLU A 65 -10.85 5.57 9.99
CA GLU A 65 -11.24 4.85 11.19
C GLU A 65 -10.32 3.62 11.35
N PRO A 66 -9.37 3.63 12.31
CA PRO A 66 -8.35 2.59 12.40
C PRO A 66 -8.90 1.17 12.49
N MET A 67 -8.16 0.23 11.92
CA MET A 67 -8.45 -1.20 11.92
C MET A 67 -7.14 -1.99 12.01
N ALA A 68 -7.19 -3.24 12.49
CA ALA A 68 -6.04 -4.13 12.53
C ALA A 68 -6.18 -5.33 11.60
N ILE A 69 -5.05 -5.69 10.99
CA ILE A 69 -4.86 -6.91 10.20
C ILE A 69 -3.87 -7.78 10.94
N GLY A 70 -4.32 -8.93 11.45
CA GLY A 70 -3.47 -9.90 12.14
C GLY A 70 -4.26 -11.11 12.61
N ILE A 71 -3.56 -12.20 12.94
CA ILE A 71 -4.20 -13.50 13.30
C ILE A 71 -5.08 -13.37 14.56
N ALA A 72 -4.75 -12.45 15.46
CA ALA A 72 -5.49 -12.25 16.71
C ALA A 72 -6.76 -11.39 16.54
N SER A 73 -6.94 -10.69 15.41
CA SER A 73 -8.14 -9.91 15.11
C SER A 73 -9.08 -10.67 14.17
N LYS A 74 -10.29 -10.15 13.92
CA LYS A 74 -11.20 -10.74 12.93
C LYS A 74 -10.52 -10.80 11.54
N CYS A 75 -10.87 -11.79 10.73
CA CYS A 75 -10.48 -11.80 9.32
C CYS A 75 -11.00 -10.51 8.63
N LYS A 76 -10.17 -9.94 7.74
CA LYS A 76 -10.44 -8.68 7.03
C LYS A 76 -10.56 -8.93 5.54
N VAL A 77 -11.44 -8.18 4.87
CA VAL A 77 -11.68 -8.29 3.43
C VAL A 77 -11.29 -7.00 2.73
N ASN A 78 -10.58 -7.12 1.61
CA ASN A 78 -10.22 -6.01 0.74
C ASN A 78 -11.10 -5.98 -0.52
N ALA A 79 -11.54 -4.80 -0.94
CA ALA A 79 -12.14 -4.59 -2.25
C ALA A 79 -11.18 -3.85 -3.19
N ASN A 80 -11.09 -4.31 -4.44
CA ASN A 80 -10.31 -3.62 -5.47
C ASN A 80 -11.23 -2.75 -6.31
N ILE A 81 -10.88 -1.47 -6.45
CA ILE A 81 -11.50 -0.51 -7.38
C ILE A 81 -10.41 0.05 -8.29
N GLY A 82 -10.77 0.95 -9.20
CA GLY A 82 -9.81 1.64 -10.05
C GLY A 82 -10.36 2.00 -11.42
N ALA A 83 -9.95 3.17 -11.90
CA ALA A 83 -10.22 3.62 -13.25
C ALA A 83 -9.28 2.97 -14.28
N SER A 84 -9.78 2.83 -15.50
CA SER A 84 -9.03 2.29 -16.63
C SER A 84 -9.14 3.23 -17.82
N PRO A 85 -8.22 3.16 -18.81
CA PRO A 85 -8.30 3.98 -20.01
C PRO A 85 -9.65 3.93 -20.75
N ASN A 86 -10.39 2.83 -20.59
CA ASN A 86 -11.62 2.57 -21.32
C ASN A 86 -12.89 2.81 -20.49
N SER A 87 -12.78 3.08 -19.19
CA SER A 87 -13.93 3.09 -18.26
C SER A 87 -13.58 3.75 -16.94
N SER A 88 -14.58 4.45 -16.40
CA SER A 88 -14.62 5.10 -15.08
C SER A 88 -14.02 6.49 -15.00
N ASN A 89 -14.67 7.34 -14.22
CA ASN A 89 -14.26 8.70 -13.88
C ASN A 89 -14.17 8.85 -12.36
N LEU A 90 -13.71 10.02 -11.88
CA LEU A 90 -13.50 10.29 -10.47
C LEU A 90 -14.74 9.99 -9.60
N GLN A 91 -15.93 10.41 -10.04
CA GLN A 91 -17.16 10.21 -9.26
C GLN A 91 -17.53 8.73 -9.17
N GLU A 92 -17.41 8.00 -10.29
CA GLU A 92 -17.68 6.56 -10.33
C GLU A 92 -16.75 5.78 -9.39
N GLU A 93 -15.48 6.15 -9.26
CA GLU A 93 -14.56 5.51 -8.32
C GLU A 93 -14.89 5.80 -6.86
N VAL A 94 -15.32 7.03 -6.55
CA VAL A 94 -15.80 7.38 -5.21
C VAL A 94 -17.10 6.62 -4.89
N ASP A 95 -18.00 6.46 -5.86
CA ASP A 95 -19.23 5.69 -5.68
C ASP A 95 -18.95 4.19 -5.44
N LYS A 96 -17.97 3.61 -6.16
CA LYS A 96 -17.50 2.23 -5.93
C LYS A 96 -16.90 2.07 -4.54
N LEU A 97 -16.08 3.01 -4.07
CA LEU A 97 -15.56 3.04 -2.70
C LEU A 97 -16.70 3.01 -1.68
N ASN A 98 -17.67 3.91 -1.82
CA ASN A 98 -18.81 4.00 -0.91
C ASN A 98 -19.63 2.70 -0.89
N LEU A 99 -19.83 2.09 -2.06
CA LEU A 99 -20.53 0.82 -2.19
C LEU A 99 -19.78 -0.33 -1.52
N ALA A 100 -18.47 -0.42 -1.72
CA ALA A 100 -17.61 -1.44 -1.12
C ALA A 100 -17.62 -1.35 0.41
N VAL A 101 -17.45 -0.14 0.95
CA VAL A 101 -17.49 0.10 2.41
C VAL A 101 -18.88 -0.23 2.97
N LYS A 102 -19.96 0.18 2.29
CA LYS A 102 -21.34 -0.13 2.68
C LYS A 102 -21.58 -1.63 2.84
N TYR A 103 -20.97 -2.46 2.00
CA TYR A 103 -21.11 -3.91 2.05
C TYR A 103 -20.02 -4.63 2.86
N GLY A 104 -19.19 -3.88 3.60
CA GLY A 104 -18.28 -4.45 4.59
C GLY A 104 -16.85 -4.70 4.11
N ALA A 105 -16.37 -4.01 3.07
CA ALA A 105 -14.94 -3.99 2.78
C ALA A 105 -14.19 -3.29 3.93
N ASP A 106 -13.23 -3.99 4.53
CA ASP A 106 -12.41 -3.48 5.63
C ASP A 106 -11.26 -2.60 5.12
N THR A 107 -10.80 -2.85 3.90
CA THR A 107 -9.83 -2.02 3.17
C THR A 107 -10.24 -1.92 1.71
N VAL A 108 -9.74 -0.89 1.03
CA VAL A 108 -9.92 -0.75 -0.42
C VAL A 108 -8.57 -0.51 -1.08
N MET A 109 -8.35 -1.08 -2.26
CA MET A 109 -7.19 -0.72 -3.09
C MET A 109 -7.64 0.06 -4.31
N ASP A 110 -7.00 1.21 -4.54
CA ASP A 110 -7.04 1.92 -5.80
C ASP A 110 -5.99 1.32 -6.76
N LEU A 111 -6.48 0.59 -7.76
CA LEU A 111 -5.66 -0.05 -8.80
C LEU A 111 -5.79 0.66 -10.15
N SER A 112 -6.12 1.96 -10.13
CA SER A 112 -6.28 2.76 -11.34
C SER A 112 -5.03 2.72 -12.22
N THR A 113 -5.22 2.51 -13.52
CA THR A 113 -4.12 2.45 -14.51
C THR A 113 -4.38 3.33 -15.74
N GLY A 114 -5.30 4.28 -15.63
CA GLY A 114 -5.62 5.25 -16.68
C GLY A 114 -7.05 5.77 -16.55
N GLY A 115 -7.53 6.48 -17.57
CA GLY A 115 -8.91 7.00 -17.60
C GLY A 115 -9.09 8.40 -16.99
N GLY A 116 -8.00 9.07 -16.61
CA GLY A 116 -8.02 10.42 -16.07
C GLY A 116 -6.73 10.77 -15.31
N ASN A 117 -6.78 11.86 -14.53
CA ASN A 117 -5.69 12.22 -13.64
C ASN A 117 -5.70 11.30 -12.41
N LEU A 118 -4.77 10.33 -12.38
CA LEU A 118 -4.65 9.34 -11.31
C LEU A 118 -4.44 9.97 -9.93
N ASP A 119 -3.76 11.13 -9.86
CA ASP A 119 -3.52 11.80 -8.59
C ASP A 119 -4.81 12.42 -8.04
N GLU A 120 -5.62 13.03 -8.89
CA GLU A 120 -6.90 13.63 -8.50
C GLU A 120 -7.89 12.55 -8.05
N ILE A 121 -7.98 11.45 -8.81
CA ILE A 121 -8.83 10.30 -8.48
C ILE A 121 -8.44 9.74 -7.12
N ARG A 122 -7.16 9.41 -6.91
CA ARG A 122 -6.69 8.87 -5.64
C ARG A 122 -6.86 9.84 -4.48
N THR A 123 -6.62 11.13 -4.70
CA THR A 123 -6.85 12.16 -3.67
C THR A 123 -8.32 12.23 -3.27
N ALA A 124 -9.25 12.10 -4.22
CA ALA A 124 -10.68 12.07 -3.94
C ALA A 124 -11.07 10.80 -3.16
N ILE A 125 -10.56 9.63 -3.56
CA ILE A 125 -10.76 8.35 -2.86
C ILE A 125 -10.28 8.44 -1.40
N ILE A 126 -9.04 8.88 -1.17
CA ILE A 126 -8.46 8.98 0.18
C ILE A 126 -9.26 9.98 1.04
N LYS A 127 -9.67 11.12 0.48
CA LYS A 127 -10.48 12.09 1.22
C LYS A 127 -11.85 11.52 1.63
N ALA A 128 -12.47 10.71 0.78
CA ALA A 128 -13.78 10.12 1.02
C ALA A 128 -13.74 8.85 1.88
N SER A 129 -12.60 8.15 1.94
CA SER A 129 -12.50 6.84 2.58
C SER A 129 -12.43 6.92 4.11
N PRO A 130 -13.28 6.16 4.84
CA PRO A 130 -13.09 5.90 6.26
C PRO A 130 -12.22 4.66 6.52
N VAL A 131 -11.89 3.87 5.49
CA VAL A 131 -11.11 2.62 5.59
C VAL A 131 -9.71 2.78 4.97
N PRO A 132 -8.72 1.93 5.33
CA PRO A 132 -7.39 2.02 4.75
C PRO A 132 -7.40 1.88 3.22
N ILE A 133 -6.64 2.75 2.55
CA ILE A 133 -6.44 2.75 1.10
C ILE A 133 -5.08 2.15 0.75
N GLY A 134 -5.10 1.13 -0.10
CA GLY A 134 -3.92 0.52 -0.68
C GLY A 134 -3.67 0.91 -2.13
N THR A 135 -2.43 0.81 -2.59
CA THR A 135 -2.09 1.01 -4.01
C THR A 135 -0.99 0.05 -4.47
N VAL A 136 -0.75 0.02 -5.78
CA VAL A 136 0.39 -0.66 -6.41
C VAL A 136 1.22 0.39 -7.17
N PRO A 137 2.23 1.04 -6.56
CA PRO A 137 2.93 2.19 -7.13
C PRO A 137 3.55 1.96 -8.51
N VAL A 138 3.98 0.73 -8.81
CA VAL A 138 4.55 0.35 -10.12
C VAL A 138 3.59 0.59 -11.28
N TYR A 139 2.27 0.62 -11.05
CA TYR A 139 1.30 0.92 -12.11
C TYR A 139 1.39 2.38 -12.55
N GLN A 140 1.39 3.32 -11.61
CA GLN A 140 1.51 4.73 -11.94
C GLN A 140 2.92 5.10 -12.43
N ALA A 141 3.97 4.44 -11.93
CA ALA A 141 5.32 4.61 -12.46
C ALA A 141 5.39 4.23 -13.96
N LEU A 142 4.73 3.15 -14.37
CA LEU A 142 4.66 2.80 -15.79
C LEU A 142 3.90 3.85 -16.61
N GLU A 143 2.81 4.40 -16.08
CA GLU A 143 2.04 5.45 -16.76
C GLU A 143 2.84 6.76 -16.88
N SER A 144 3.72 7.10 -15.92
CA SER A 144 4.54 8.33 -15.98
C SER A 144 5.57 8.34 -17.11
N VAL A 145 5.91 7.17 -17.66
CA VAL A 145 6.76 7.02 -18.84
C VAL A 145 5.97 6.64 -20.09
N HIS A 146 4.66 6.88 -20.10
CA HIS A 146 3.74 6.51 -21.18
C HIS A 146 3.85 5.03 -21.60
N GLY A 147 4.06 4.13 -20.63
CA GLY A 147 4.20 2.70 -20.88
C GLY A 147 5.55 2.25 -21.42
N THR A 148 6.50 3.17 -21.66
CA THR A 148 7.84 2.86 -22.17
C THR A 148 8.75 2.45 -21.02
N ILE A 149 8.64 1.19 -20.62
CA ILE A 149 9.34 0.63 -19.46
C ILE A 149 10.86 0.79 -19.53
N GLU A 150 11.41 0.90 -20.73
CA GLU A 150 12.83 1.11 -21.00
C GLU A 150 13.35 2.45 -20.47
N ASN A 151 12.44 3.42 -20.23
CA ASN A 151 12.77 4.73 -19.69
C ASN A 151 12.62 4.80 -18.16
N LEU A 152 12.09 3.75 -17.51
CA LEU A 152 11.88 3.77 -16.07
C LEU A 152 13.22 3.64 -15.34
N THR A 153 13.43 4.49 -14.35
CA THR A 153 14.58 4.43 -13.45
C THR A 153 14.18 3.99 -12.04
N ALA A 154 15.17 3.64 -11.21
CA ALA A 154 14.92 3.39 -9.79
C ALA A 154 14.33 4.62 -9.09
N ASP A 155 14.79 5.82 -9.46
CA ASP A 155 14.33 7.08 -8.89
C ASP A 155 12.86 7.35 -9.21
N ASP A 156 12.38 6.98 -10.41
CA ASP A 156 10.97 7.10 -10.76
C ASP A 156 10.09 6.23 -9.86
N PHE A 157 10.52 5.00 -9.56
CA PHE A 157 9.81 4.14 -8.62
C PHE A 157 9.75 4.75 -7.22
N LEU A 158 10.89 5.22 -6.70
CA LEU A 158 10.96 5.84 -5.37
C LEU A 158 10.11 7.12 -5.29
N HIS A 159 10.14 7.94 -6.34
CA HIS A 159 9.34 9.15 -6.45
C HIS A 159 7.85 8.85 -6.35
N ILE A 160 7.34 7.87 -7.12
CA ILE A 160 5.92 7.50 -7.10
C ILE A 160 5.52 6.86 -5.76
N ILE A 161 6.38 6.03 -5.18
CA ILE A 161 6.19 5.43 -3.84
C ILE A 161 6.01 6.53 -2.78
N GLU A 162 6.89 7.53 -2.78
CA GLU A 162 6.81 8.66 -1.84
C GLU A 162 5.60 9.54 -2.11
N LYS A 163 5.29 9.82 -3.38
CA LYS A 163 4.10 10.59 -3.78
C LYS A 163 2.81 9.97 -3.24
N HIS A 164 2.66 8.65 -3.35
CA HIS A 164 1.50 7.93 -2.80
C HIS A 164 1.44 8.07 -1.27
N ALA A 165 2.58 7.97 -0.59
CA ALA A 165 2.66 8.15 0.86
C ALA A 165 2.29 9.59 1.29
N GLN A 166 2.72 10.61 0.53
CA GLN A 166 2.36 12.01 0.76
C GLN A 166 0.85 12.26 0.61
N GLN A 167 0.18 11.55 -0.30
CA GLN A 167 -1.27 11.68 -0.48
C GLN A 167 -2.11 10.99 0.61
N GLY A 168 -1.51 10.10 1.42
CA GLY A 168 -2.22 9.38 2.48
C GLY A 168 -2.55 7.92 2.17
N VAL A 169 -1.86 7.28 1.21
CA VAL A 169 -1.99 5.83 1.02
C VAL A 169 -1.47 5.09 2.26
N ASP A 170 -2.29 4.21 2.84
CA ASP A 170 -1.99 3.52 4.11
C ASP A 170 -1.09 2.31 3.95
N TYR A 171 -1.17 1.63 2.80
CA TYR A 171 -0.29 0.52 2.49
C TYR A 171 -0.01 0.43 1.00
N GLN A 172 1.17 -0.07 0.65
CA GLN A 172 1.58 -0.20 -0.74
C GLN A 172 2.05 -1.60 -1.04
N THR A 173 1.58 -2.15 -2.16
CA THR A 173 2.03 -3.43 -2.66
C THR A 173 3.36 -3.29 -3.39
N ILE A 174 4.43 -3.71 -2.74
CA ILE A 174 5.82 -3.59 -3.22
C ILE A 174 6.32 -4.95 -3.66
N HIS A 175 6.58 -5.09 -4.96
CA HIS A 175 6.99 -6.34 -5.61
C HIS A 175 8.52 -6.53 -5.54
N ALA A 176 9.12 -6.39 -4.36
CA ALA A 176 10.58 -6.50 -4.17
C ALA A 176 11.11 -7.96 -4.19
N GLY A 177 10.22 -8.96 -4.07
CA GLY A 177 10.62 -10.38 -3.97
C GLY A 177 10.88 -11.10 -5.29
N ILE A 178 10.59 -10.47 -6.44
CA ILE A 178 10.98 -11.02 -7.74
C ILE A 178 12.41 -10.60 -8.04
N LEU A 179 13.30 -11.57 -8.18
CA LEU A 179 14.71 -11.36 -8.46
C LEU A 179 15.03 -11.87 -9.87
N ILE A 180 16.09 -11.36 -10.48
CA ILE A 180 16.49 -11.75 -11.84
C ILE A 180 16.73 -13.27 -11.96
N GLU A 181 17.28 -13.88 -10.92
CA GLU A 181 17.50 -15.33 -10.80
C GLU A 181 16.20 -16.15 -10.74
N HIS A 182 15.06 -15.53 -10.43
CA HIS A 182 13.77 -16.22 -10.40
C HIS A 182 13.13 -16.31 -11.79
N LEU A 183 13.51 -15.46 -12.75
CA LEU A 183 12.86 -15.41 -14.08
C LEU A 183 12.97 -16.73 -14.86
N PRO A 184 14.09 -17.48 -14.83
CA PRO A 184 14.16 -18.79 -15.49
C PRO A 184 13.18 -19.82 -14.90
N LEU A 185 12.86 -19.73 -13.60
CA LEU A 185 12.01 -20.69 -12.89
C LEU A 185 10.55 -20.67 -13.35
N VAL A 186 10.11 -19.57 -13.96
CA VAL A 186 8.73 -19.43 -14.45
C VAL A 186 8.56 -19.76 -15.93
N ARG A 187 9.64 -20.10 -16.63
CA ARG A 187 9.62 -20.40 -18.08
C ARG A 187 8.69 -21.54 -18.45
N SER A 188 8.57 -22.55 -17.59
CA SER A 188 7.74 -23.74 -17.83
C SER A 188 6.31 -23.62 -17.32
N ARG A 189 5.90 -22.45 -16.80
CA ARG A 189 4.52 -22.24 -16.35
C ARG A 189 3.58 -22.16 -17.55
N ILE A 190 2.40 -22.75 -17.40
CA ILE A 190 1.32 -22.67 -18.40
C ILE A 190 0.84 -21.22 -18.55
N THR A 191 0.62 -20.53 -17.41
CA THR A 191 0.08 -19.16 -17.35
C THR A 191 1.15 -18.08 -17.12
N GLY A 192 2.43 -18.46 -17.10
CA GLY A 192 3.55 -17.52 -16.95
C GLY A 192 3.51 -16.70 -15.64
N ILE A 193 3.78 -15.40 -15.76
CA ILE A 193 3.66 -14.41 -14.67
C ILE A 193 2.31 -13.70 -14.81
N VAL A 194 1.37 -14.00 -13.92
CA VAL A 194 0.02 -13.39 -13.93
C VAL A 194 -0.08 -12.11 -13.08
N SER A 195 0.97 -11.78 -12.32
CA SER A 195 1.04 -10.50 -11.61
C SER A 195 1.40 -9.38 -12.59
N ARG A 196 0.53 -8.37 -12.73
CA ARG A 196 0.83 -7.18 -13.52
C ARG A 196 2.11 -6.50 -13.04
N GLY A 197 2.23 -6.25 -11.73
CA GLY A 197 3.43 -5.63 -11.14
C GLY A 197 4.68 -6.49 -11.28
N GLY A 198 4.53 -7.81 -11.11
CA GLY A 198 5.61 -8.76 -11.34
C GLY A 198 6.08 -8.80 -12.79
N GLY A 199 5.16 -8.74 -13.75
CA GLY A 199 5.46 -8.72 -15.19
C GLY A 199 6.17 -7.44 -15.62
N ILE A 200 5.76 -6.28 -15.08
CA ILE A 200 6.46 -5.01 -15.30
C ILE A 200 7.91 -5.12 -14.83
N LEU A 201 8.14 -5.51 -13.56
CA LEU A 201 9.50 -5.61 -13.04
C LEU A 201 10.35 -6.67 -13.74
N ALA A 202 9.75 -7.80 -14.14
CA ALA A 202 10.45 -8.81 -14.93
C ALA A 202 10.94 -8.23 -16.27
N ARG A 203 10.07 -7.50 -16.99
CA ARG A 203 10.45 -6.84 -18.25
C ARG A 203 11.50 -5.76 -18.05
N TRP A 204 11.41 -4.97 -16.98
CA TRP A 204 12.42 -3.96 -16.62
C TRP A 204 13.79 -4.61 -16.40
N MET A 205 13.86 -5.67 -15.59
CA MET A 205 15.12 -6.38 -15.31
C MET A 205 15.74 -6.99 -16.57
N LEU A 206 14.92 -7.60 -17.43
CA LEU A 206 15.39 -8.20 -18.68
C LEU A 206 15.93 -7.15 -19.65
N HIS A 207 15.30 -5.97 -19.73
CA HIS A 207 15.75 -4.91 -20.61
C HIS A 207 17.05 -4.25 -20.11
N HIS A 208 17.11 -3.91 -18.83
CA HIS A 208 18.27 -3.21 -18.27
C HIS A 208 19.42 -4.12 -17.85
N HIS A 209 19.22 -5.45 -17.88
CA HIS A 209 20.17 -6.45 -17.37
C HIS A 209 20.63 -6.16 -15.93
N LYS A 210 19.69 -5.70 -15.09
CA LYS A 210 19.94 -5.29 -13.70
C LYS A 210 18.97 -6.02 -12.76
N GLN A 211 19.36 -6.09 -11.48
CA GLN A 211 18.48 -6.60 -10.42
C GLN A 211 17.28 -5.67 -10.21
N ASN A 212 16.19 -6.22 -9.67
CA ASN A 212 14.96 -5.51 -9.32
C ASN A 212 15.27 -4.23 -8.51
N PRO A 213 14.86 -3.03 -8.99
CA PRO A 213 15.18 -1.78 -8.34
C PRO A 213 14.50 -1.66 -6.96
N LEU A 214 13.32 -2.27 -6.78
CA LEU A 214 12.62 -2.27 -5.49
C LEU A 214 13.33 -3.17 -4.45
N TYR A 215 14.11 -4.15 -4.92
CA TYR A 215 14.95 -4.97 -4.06
C TYR A 215 16.24 -4.24 -3.68
N THR A 216 16.93 -3.65 -4.66
CA THR A 216 18.21 -2.95 -4.40
C THR A 216 18.04 -1.68 -3.58
N HIS A 217 16.88 -1.01 -3.69
CA HIS A 217 16.53 0.20 -2.95
C HIS A 217 15.53 -0.06 -1.80
N PHE A 218 15.44 -1.30 -1.30
CA PHE A 218 14.48 -1.64 -0.25
C PHE A 218 14.65 -0.81 1.03
N ALA A 219 15.90 -0.47 1.38
CA ALA A 219 16.21 0.39 2.52
C ALA A 219 15.66 1.82 2.33
N ASP A 220 15.76 2.38 1.12
CA ASP A 220 15.23 3.71 0.81
C ASP A 220 13.70 3.74 0.95
N ILE A 221 13.03 2.67 0.51
CA ILE A 221 11.57 2.51 0.67
C ILE A 221 11.19 2.46 2.15
N ILE A 222 11.98 1.76 2.99
CA ILE A 222 11.75 1.74 4.44
C ILE A 222 11.82 3.15 5.03
N GLU A 223 12.80 3.96 4.64
CA GLU A 223 12.93 5.35 5.12
C GLU A 223 11.77 6.24 4.68
N ILE A 224 11.22 6.02 3.47
CA ILE A 224 9.98 6.68 3.05
C ILE A 224 8.84 6.25 3.98
N PHE A 225 8.62 4.95 4.18
CA PHE A 225 7.47 4.43 4.91
C PHE A 225 7.47 4.84 6.39
N LYS A 226 8.64 4.87 7.02
CA LYS A 226 8.80 5.35 8.41
C LYS A 226 8.28 6.77 8.61
N ARG A 227 8.49 7.67 7.64
CA ARG A 227 8.08 9.09 7.74
C ARG A 227 6.57 9.29 7.69
N TYR A 228 5.83 8.33 7.14
CA TYR A 228 4.39 8.47 6.89
C TYR A 228 3.52 7.41 7.58
N ASP A 229 4.09 6.36 8.16
CA ASP A 229 3.38 5.15 8.65
C ASP A 229 2.66 4.39 7.53
N VAL A 230 3.34 4.21 6.40
CA VAL A 230 2.84 3.33 5.32
C VAL A 230 3.22 1.88 5.64
N SER A 231 2.25 0.98 5.57
CA SER A 231 2.48 -0.45 5.74
C SER A 231 2.96 -1.11 4.45
N PHE A 232 3.93 -2.03 4.57
CA PHE A 232 4.31 -2.90 3.46
C PHE A 232 3.25 -3.98 3.22
N SER A 233 2.82 -4.11 1.97
CA SER A 233 2.23 -5.34 1.44
C SER A 233 3.25 -5.92 0.46
N LEU A 234 4.01 -6.94 0.86
CA LEU A 234 5.03 -7.50 -0.03
C LEU A 234 4.35 -8.31 -1.13
N GLY A 235 4.47 -7.83 -2.38
CA GLY A 235 3.76 -8.34 -3.54
C GLY A 235 4.24 -9.73 -3.96
N ASP A 236 3.29 -10.61 -4.24
CA ASP A 236 3.50 -11.97 -4.69
C ASP A 236 3.69 -12.05 -6.21
N SER A 237 4.75 -11.39 -6.72
CA SER A 237 5.04 -11.26 -8.15
C SER A 237 4.94 -12.56 -8.94
N LEU A 238 5.30 -13.69 -8.32
CA LEU A 238 5.35 -15.01 -8.93
C LEU A 238 4.22 -15.93 -8.44
N ARG A 239 3.08 -15.40 -7.99
CA ARG A 239 1.91 -16.23 -7.64
C ARG A 239 1.48 -17.13 -8.82
N PRO A 240 0.95 -18.33 -8.54
CA PRO A 240 0.34 -19.16 -9.59
C PRO A 240 -0.95 -18.49 -10.08
N GLY A 241 -1.27 -18.66 -11.36
CA GLY A 241 -2.48 -18.15 -11.99
C GLY A 241 -3.21 -19.21 -12.77
#